data_AF-A0A3N2P4M7-F1
#
_entry.id   AF-A0A3N2P4M7-F1
#
_cell.length_a   1.000
_cell.length_b   1.000
_cell.length_c   1.000
_cell.angle_alpha   90.00
_cell.angle_beta   90.00
_cell.angle_gamma   90.00
#
_symmetry.space_group_name_H-M   'P 1'
#
loop_
_entity.id
_entity.type
_entity.pdbx_description
1 polymer ?
#
loop_
_entity_poly.entity_id
_entity_poly.type
_entity_poly.pdbx_seq_one_letter_code
_entity_poly.pdbx_strand_id
1 'polypeptide(L)'
;MSERQIIRDIARYSDHDAPAHHWSLVIDGETVSELWVDMETGEILQVETPREHQRRGYASALYRRAASEMAIYHAPEAHRTPEGDRFARSVGGESLPCLHGCCDDSPDFDDEE
;
A
#
# COMPACT_ATOMS: atom_id res chain seq x y z
N MET A 1 4.43 -29.19 6.48
CA MET A 1 4.78 -27.80 6.88
C MET A 1 4.61 -26.99 5.63
N SER A 2 3.62 -26.08 5.57
CA SER A 2 3.47 -25.20 4.40
C SER A 2 4.70 -24.30 4.29
N GLU A 3 5.24 -24.18 3.09
CA GLU A 3 6.39 -23.33 2.83
C GLU A 3 5.91 -21.89 2.67
N ARG A 4 6.45 -20.99 3.48
CA ARG A 4 6.07 -19.57 3.49
C ARG A 4 7.29 -18.72 3.20
N GLN A 5 7.18 -17.87 2.18
CA GLN A 5 8.26 -16.98 1.75
C GLN A 5 7.72 -15.57 1.48
N ILE A 6 8.51 -14.55 1.79
CA ILE A 6 8.27 -13.19 1.33
C ILE A 6 9.32 -12.89 0.27
N ILE A 7 8.88 -12.55 -0.94
CA ILE A 7 9.74 -12.19 -2.06
C ILE A 7 9.63 -10.69 -2.28
N ARG A 8 10.73 -10.05 -2.65
CA ARG A 8 10.76 -8.65 -3.09
C ARG A 8 11.31 -8.56 -4.49
N ASP A 9 10.64 -7.80 -5.34
CA ASP A 9 11.09 -7.44 -6.68
C ASP A 9 10.73 -5.98 -7.03
N ILE A 10 11.03 -5.59 -8.27
CA ILE A 10 10.58 -4.34 -8.88
C ILE A 10 9.68 -4.74 -10.04
N ALA A 11 8.42 -4.32 -9.97
CA ALA A 11 7.40 -4.70 -10.93
C ALA A 11 6.50 -3.50 -11.25
N ARG A 12 5.66 -3.63 -12.27
CA ARG A 12 4.60 -2.66 -12.56
C ARG A 12 3.27 -3.29 -12.15
N TYR A 13 2.43 -2.54 -11.45
CA TYR A 13 1.10 -3.02 -11.06
C TYR A 13 0.21 -3.22 -12.30
N SER A 14 0.22 -2.25 -13.22
CA SER A 14 -0.34 -2.37 -14.57
C SER A 14 0.65 -1.88 -15.63
N ASP A 15 0.38 -2.18 -16.91
CA ASP A 15 1.24 -1.81 -18.03
C ASP A 15 1.50 -0.30 -18.15
N HIS A 16 0.63 0.52 -17.57
CA HIS A 16 0.70 1.98 -17.61
C HIS A 16 1.31 2.61 -16.36
N ASP A 17 1.52 1.84 -15.30
CA ASP A 17 2.06 2.35 -14.04
C ASP A 17 3.58 2.43 -14.07
N ALA A 18 4.14 3.38 -13.31
CA ALA A 18 5.56 3.40 -13.02
C ALA A 18 5.99 2.12 -12.26
N PRO A 19 7.24 1.66 -12.41
CA PRO A 19 7.75 0.57 -11.59
C PRO A 19 7.69 0.92 -10.11
N ALA A 20 7.31 -0.06 -9.30
CA ALA A 20 7.18 0.04 -7.85
C ALA A 20 7.99 -1.08 -7.19
N HIS A 21 8.36 -0.88 -5.93
CA HIS A 21 8.78 -2.00 -5.10
C HIS A 21 7.57 -2.87 -4.78
N HIS A 22 7.73 -4.17 -4.97
CA HIS A 22 6.66 -5.13 -4.76
C HIS A 22 7.13 -6.21 -3.79
N TRP A 23 6.34 -6.45 -2.74
CA TRP A 23 6.51 -7.58 -1.86
C TRP A 23 5.32 -8.52 -1.98
N SER A 24 5.59 -9.79 -2.29
CA SER A 24 4.60 -10.85 -2.34
C SER A 24 4.82 -11.84 -1.21
N LEU A 25 3.73 -12.24 -0.56
CA LEU A 25 3.73 -13.37 0.37
C LEU A 25 3.29 -14.61 -0.40
N VAL A 26 4.20 -15.58 -0.53
CA VAL A 26 3.94 -16.85 -1.20
C VAL A 26 3.81 -17.97 -0.17
N ILE A 27 2.73 -18.74 -0.26
CA ILE A 27 2.50 -19.94 0.54
C ILE A 27 2.23 -21.10 -0.41
N ASP A 28 3.03 -22.16 -0.31
CA ASP A 28 2.89 -23.38 -1.13
C ASP A 28 2.84 -23.07 -2.65
N GLY A 29 3.56 -22.03 -3.08
CA GLY A 29 3.64 -21.57 -4.48
C GLY A 29 2.55 -20.58 -4.91
N GLU A 30 1.58 -20.28 -4.06
CA GLU A 30 0.51 -19.30 -4.33
C GLU A 30 0.82 -17.95 -3.68
N THR A 31 0.69 -16.85 -4.42
CA THR A 31 0.73 -15.51 -3.85
C THR A 31 -0.57 -15.23 -3.11
N VAL A 32 -0.50 -15.13 -1.78
CA VAL A 32 -1.66 -14.95 -0.90
C VAL A 32 -1.85 -13.52 -0.41
N SER A 33 -0.89 -12.64 -0.65
CA SER A 33 -0.96 -11.21 -0.33
C SER A 33 0.16 -10.46 -1.03
N GLU A 34 -0.09 -9.20 -1.38
CA GLU A 34 0.87 -8.32 -2.05
C GLU A 34 0.87 -6.93 -1.42
N LEU A 35 2.02 -6.26 -1.49
CA LEU A 35 2.24 -4.89 -1.05
C LEU A 35 3.10 -4.16 -2.08
N TRP A 36 2.59 -3.03 -2.57
CA TRP A 36 3.19 -2.21 -3.60
C TRP A 36 3.57 -0.85 -3.01
N VAL A 37 4.80 -0.41 -3.25
CA VAL A 37 5.34 0.82 -2.70
C VAL A 37 6.04 1.60 -3.79
N ASP A 38 5.72 2.88 -3.91
CA ASP A 38 6.37 3.80 -4.83
C ASP A 38 7.87 3.90 -4.56
N MET A 39 8.68 3.88 -5.62
CA MET A 39 10.13 3.81 -5.50
C MET A 39 10.77 5.14 -5.08
N GLU A 40 10.11 6.27 -5.34
CA GLU A 40 10.67 7.60 -5.09
C GLU A 40 10.25 8.12 -3.72
N THR A 41 8.96 8.02 -3.41
CA THR A 41 8.36 8.59 -2.20
C THR A 41 8.31 7.61 -1.05
N GLY A 42 8.29 6.30 -1.33
CA GLY A 42 7.98 5.27 -0.34
C GLY A 42 6.50 5.19 0.02
N GLU A 43 5.60 5.82 -0.74
CA GLU A 43 4.15 5.70 -0.54
C GLU A 43 3.68 4.27 -0.80
N ILE A 44 2.86 3.72 0.10
CA ILE A 44 2.15 2.47 -0.14
C ILE A 44 1.04 2.75 -1.17
N LEU A 45 1.28 2.28 -2.39
CA LEU A 45 0.35 2.43 -3.51
C LEU A 45 -0.82 1.46 -3.39
N GLN A 46 -0.53 0.22 -3.00
CA GLN A 46 -1.55 -0.81 -2.87
C GLN A 46 -1.15 -1.89 -1.87
N VAL A 47 -2.15 -2.39 -1.15
CA VAL A 47 -2.03 -3.61 -0.36
C VAL A 47 -3.24 -4.48 -0.64
N GLU A 48 -2.99 -5.75 -0.99
CA GLU A 48 -4.05 -6.67 -1.34
C GLU A 48 -3.86 -8.02 -0.66
N THR A 49 -4.97 -8.56 -0.18
CA THR A 49 -5.06 -9.93 0.34
C THR A 49 -6.40 -10.48 -0.14
N PRO A 50 -6.43 -11.51 -1.00
CA PRO A 50 -7.65 -12.15 -1.44
C PRO A 50 -8.52 -12.58 -0.25
N ARG A 51 -9.83 -12.55 -0.42
CA ARG A 51 -10.81 -12.67 0.68
C ARG A 51 -10.63 -13.94 1.50
N GLU A 52 -10.29 -15.05 0.86
CA GLU A 52 -9.98 -16.36 1.45
C GLU A 52 -8.74 -16.36 2.36
N HIS A 53 -7.83 -15.41 2.13
CA HIS A 53 -6.55 -15.25 2.84
C HIS A 53 -6.56 -14.11 3.86
N GLN A 54 -7.63 -13.32 3.93
CA GLN A 54 -7.77 -12.21 4.88
C GLN A 54 -7.84 -12.67 6.34
N ARG A 55 -7.57 -11.73 7.26
CA ARG A 55 -7.55 -11.95 8.73
C ARG A 55 -6.51 -12.96 9.23
N ARG A 56 -5.51 -13.28 8.41
CA ARG A 56 -4.37 -14.16 8.77
C ARG A 56 -3.08 -13.39 9.08
N GLY A 57 -3.13 -12.05 9.07
CA GLY A 57 -1.99 -11.17 9.33
C GLY A 57 -0.96 -11.10 8.20
N TYR A 58 -1.33 -11.49 6.98
CA TYR A 58 -0.44 -11.53 5.82
C TYR A 58 -0.02 -10.13 5.36
N ALA A 59 -0.96 -9.23 5.11
CA ALA A 59 -0.68 -7.82 4.82
C ALA A 59 0.20 -7.16 5.90
N SER A 60 -0.08 -7.40 7.19
CA SER A 60 0.75 -6.86 8.28
C SER A 60 2.16 -7.45 8.31
N ALA A 61 2.35 -8.69 7.85
CA ALA A 61 3.67 -9.29 7.73
C ALA A 61 4.47 -8.67 6.58
N LEU A 62 3.82 -8.39 5.45
CA LEU A 62 4.44 -7.67 4.34
C LEU A 62 4.84 -6.25 4.76
N TYR A 63 3.95 -5.52 5.42
CA TYR A 63 4.24 -4.18 5.93
C TYR A 63 5.46 -4.16 6.84
N ARG A 64 5.51 -5.04 7.85
CA ARG A 64 6.66 -5.10 8.78
C ARG A 64 7.95 -5.44 8.04
N ARG A 65 7.88 -6.29 7.01
CA ARG A 65 9.05 -6.64 6.23
C ARG A 65 9.53 -5.44 5.41
N ALA A 66 8.65 -4.79 4.66
CA ALA A 66 8.97 -3.61 3.87
C ALA A 66 9.50 -2.46 4.75
N ALA A 67 8.83 -2.15 5.87
CA ALA A 67 9.24 -1.12 6.82
C ALA A 67 10.58 -1.42 7.52
N SER A 68 10.99 -2.69 7.59
CA SER A 68 12.32 -3.06 8.09
C SER A 68 13.44 -2.89 7.07
N GLU A 69 13.09 -2.78 5.78
CA GLU A 69 14.04 -2.67 4.66
C GLU A 69 14.17 -1.24 4.14
N MET A 70 13.10 -0.44 4.21
CA MET A 70 13.09 0.96 3.79
C MET A 70 12.00 1.75 4.52
N ALA A 71 12.12 3.09 4.48
CA ALA A 71 11.03 3.96 4.90
C ALA A 71 9.85 3.78 3.93
N ILE A 72 8.67 3.52 4.50
CA ILE A 72 7.41 3.43 3.76
C ILE A 72 6.34 4.23 4.50
N TYR A 73 5.41 4.80 3.75
CA TYR A 73 4.40 5.71 4.27
C TYR A 73 3.02 5.29 3.77
N HIS A 74 2.01 5.42 4.63
CA HIS A 74 0.63 5.32 4.16
C HIS A 74 0.28 6.55 3.32
N ALA A 75 -0.60 6.35 2.34
CA ALA A 75 -1.22 7.46 1.63
C ALA A 75 -1.87 8.46 2.61
N PRO A 76 -2.05 9.74 2.25
CA PRO A 76 -2.75 10.69 3.10
C PRO A 76 -4.14 10.18 3.51
N GLU A 77 -4.61 10.47 4.72
CA GLU A 77 -5.85 9.88 5.26
C GLU A 77 -7.06 10.07 4.34
N ALA A 78 -7.19 11.26 3.72
CA ALA A 78 -8.27 11.58 2.80
C ALA A 78 -8.26 10.75 1.50
N HIS A 79 -7.11 10.16 1.12
CA HIS A 79 -6.95 9.37 -0.09
C HIS A 79 -7.15 7.86 0.14
N ARG A 80 -7.31 7.44 1.41
CA ARG A 80 -7.43 6.02 1.73
C ARG A 80 -8.82 5.51 1.47
N THR A 81 -8.89 4.31 0.89
CA THR A 81 -10.12 3.52 0.96
C THR A 81 -10.42 3.14 2.41
N PRO A 82 -11.67 2.82 2.77
CA PRO A 82 -12.01 2.34 4.11
C PRO A 82 -11.18 1.10 4.53
N GLU A 83 -10.85 0.22 3.59
CA GLU A 83 -9.97 -0.93 3.77
C GLU A 83 -8.53 -0.49 4.08
N GLY A 84 -8.00 0.44 3.29
CA GLY A 84 -6.67 1.01 3.46
C GLY A 84 -6.51 1.74 4.79
N ASP A 85 -7.52 2.52 5.20
CA ASP A 85 -7.49 3.21 6.50
C ASP A 85 -7.53 2.22 7.67
N ARG A 86 -8.38 1.19 7.62
CA ARG A 86 -8.38 0.12 8.64
C ARG A 86 -7.04 -0.59 8.72
N PHE A 87 -6.41 -0.83 7.57
CA PHE A 87 -5.07 -1.41 7.52
C PHE A 87 -4.03 -0.48 8.15
N ALA A 88 -3.97 0.79 7.74
CA ALA A 88 -3.06 1.80 8.26
C ALA A 88 -3.18 1.94 9.79
N ARG A 89 -4.41 2.03 10.30
CA ARG A 89 -4.69 2.06 11.75
C ARG A 89 -4.26 0.78 12.47
N SER A 90 -4.36 -0.37 11.80
CA SER A 90 -3.98 -1.66 12.38
C SER A 90 -2.47 -1.88 12.47
N VAL A 91 -1.70 -1.41 11.49
CA VAL A 91 -0.23 -1.56 11.49
C VAL A 91 0.50 -0.37 12.08
N GLY A 92 -0.18 0.78 12.19
CA GLY A 92 0.43 2.06 12.57
C GLY A 92 1.37 2.58 11.48
N GLY A 93 2.30 3.44 11.86
CA GLY A 93 3.28 4.02 10.95
C GLY A 93 2.88 5.40 10.43
N GLU A 94 3.83 6.02 9.73
CA GLU A 94 3.70 7.39 9.25
C GLU A 94 2.89 7.45 7.97
N SER A 95 2.33 8.63 7.71
CA SER A 95 1.54 8.92 6.52
C SER A 95 2.19 10.08 5.78
N LEU A 96 2.14 10.06 4.46
CA LEU A 96 2.53 11.25 3.70
C LEU A 96 1.53 12.39 3.97
N PRO A 97 2.02 13.64 4.02
CA PRO A 97 1.14 14.79 4.05
C PRO A 97 0.36 14.90 2.73
N CYS A 98 -0.84 15.45 2.79
CA CYS A 98 -1.52 15.93 1.58
C CYS A 98 -0.69 17.07 0.96
N LEU A 99 -0.25 16.90 -0.28
CA LEU A 99 0.46 17.94 -1.03
C LEU A 99 -0.46 18.52 -2.11
N HIS A 100 -0.30 19.82 -2.38
CA HIS A 100 -0.97 20.51 -3.51
C HIS A 100 -2.51 20.53 -3.47
N GLY A 101 -3.13 20.68 -2.29
CA GLY A 101 -4.58 20.89 -2.19
C GLY A 101 -5.44 19.67 -2.55
N CYS A 102 -4.83 18.49 -2.77
CA CYS A 102 -5.56 17.25 -3.08
C CYS A 102 -6.56 16.82 -1.99
N CYS A 103 -6.44 17.38 -0.80
CA CYS A 103 -7.32 17.14 0.35
C CYS A 103 -8.07 18.40 0.81
N ASP A 104 -7.94 19.53 0.11
CA ASP A 104 -8.75 20.72 0.39
C ASP A 104 -10.07 20.57 -0.37
N ASP A 105 -11.15 20.30 0.37
CA ASP A 105 -12.54 20.35 -0.10
C ASP A 105 -13.00 21.81 -0.36
N SER A 106 -12.15 22.66 -0.96
CA SER A 106 -12.62 23.93 -1.50
C SER A 106 -13.25 23.65 -2.86
N PRO A 107 -14.57 23.76 -3.03
CA PRO A 107 -15.14 23.71 -4.36
C PRO A 107 -14.58 24.89 -5.16
N ASP A 108 -13.93 24.60 -6.29
CA ASP A 108 -13.64 25.57 -7.35
C ASP A 108 -14.98 26.08 -7.92
N PHE A 109 -15.64 26.99 -7.20
CA PHE A 109 -16.62 27.89 -7.78
C PHE A 109 -15.85 29.11 -8.27
N ASP A 110 -15.24 28.99 -9.44
CA ASP A 110 -14.99 30.16 -10.29
C ASP A 110 -16.36 30.62 -10.85
N ASP A 111 -17.16 31.26 -10.00
CA ASP A 111 -18.19 32.20 -10.43
C ASP A 111 -17.48 33.56 -10.60
N GLU A 112 -16.98 33.83 -11.81
CA GLU A 112 -16.70 35.19 -12.25
C GLU A 112 -17.74 35.58 -13.32
N GLU A 113 -18.44 36.69 -13.05
CA GLU A 113 -19.59 37.27 -13.76
C GLU A 113 -19.41 37.56 -15.26
#